data_AF-A0A829WB62-F1
#
_entry.id   AF-A0A829WB62-F1
#
_cell.length_a   1.000
_cell.length_b   1.000
_cell.length_c   1.000
_cell.angle_alpha   90.00
_cell.angle_beta   90.00
_cell.angle_gamma   90.00
#
_symmetry.space_group_name_H-M   'P 1'
#
loop_
_entity.id
_entity.type
_entity.pdbx_description
1 polymer ?
#
loop_
_entity_poly.entity_id
_entity_poly.type
_entity_poly.pdbx_seq_one_letter_code
_entity_poly.pdbx_strand_id
1 'polypeptide(L)' 'MCVKQVPDTANVEVDPVTGVLKRDGAQSKLNPYDLYAMESSLGMKERRMGE' A
#
# COMPACT_ATOMS: atom_id res chain seq x y z
N MET A 1 14.28 0.80 4.67
CA MET A 1 12.81 0.71 4.76
C MET A 1 12.36 -0.21 3.64
N CYS A 2 11.54 -1.21 3.98
CA CYS A 2 11.03 -2.19 3.03
C CYS A 2 9.69 -1.70 2.47
N VAL A 3 9.41 -2.07 1.22
CA VAL A 3 8.22 -1.62 0.50
C VAL A 3 7.43 -2.83 0.06
N LYS A 4 6.13 -2.79 0.28
CA LYS A 4 5.17 -3.81 -0.10
C LYS A 4 4.12 -3.20 -1.02
N GLN A 5 4.12 -3.67 -2.26
CA GLN A 5 2.99 -3.46 -3.15
C GLN A 5 1.81 -4.33 -2.69
N VAL A 6 0.63 -3.74 -2.63
CA VAL A 6 -0.62 -4.43 -2.27
C VAL A 6 -1.69 -4.14 -3.33
N PRO A 7 -2.60 -5.09 -3.62
CA PRO A 7 -3.76 -4.79 -4.45
C PRO A 7 -4.65 -3.75 -3.76
N ASP A 8 -5.35 -2.93 -4.54
CA ASP A 8 -6.36 -2.04 -3.99
C ASP A 8 -7.55 -2.86 -3.47
N THR A 9 -7.63 -2.99 -2.16
CA THR A 9 -8.64 -3.83 -1.51
C THR A 9 -9.92 -3.08 -1.15
N ALA A 10 -10.06 -1.80 -1.50
CA ALA A 10 -11.22 -1.00 -1.11
C ALA A 10 -12.54 -1.55 -1.68
N ASN A 11 -12.48 -2.21 -2.85
CA ASN A 11 -13.65 -2.72 -3.59
C ASN A 11 -13.46 -4.17 -4.07
N VAL A 12 -12.96 -5.07 -3.21
CA VAL A 12 -12.85 -6.50 -3.54
C VAL A 12 -14.18 -7.18 -3.23
N GLU A 13 -14.82 -7.73 -4.26
CA GLU A 13 -16.07 -8.49 -4.13
C GLU A 13 -15.81 -9.97 -3.83
N VAL A 14 -16.71 -10.61 -3.09
CA VAL A 14 -16.74 -12.06 -2.90
C VAL A 14 -17.66 -12.65 -3.96
N ASP A 15 -17.22 -13.68 -4.68
CA ASP A 15 -18.11 -14.49 -5.50
C ASP A 15 -19.06 -15.30 -4.58
N PRO A 16 -20.38 -15.06 -4.64
CA PRO A 16 -21.33 -15.72 -3.76
C PRO A 16 -21.48 -17.22 -4.02
N VAL A 17 -21.03 -17.73 -5.18
CA VAL A 17 -21.13 -19.15 -5.54
C VAL A 17 -19.90 -19.92 -5.08
N THR A 18 -18.71 -19.39 -5.38
CA THR A 18 -17.43 -20.09 -5.10
C THR A 18 -16.79 -19.68 -3.78
N GLY A 19 -17.20 -18.54 -3.20
CA GLY A 19 -16.59 -17.97 -2.00
C GLY A 19 -15.21 -17.34 -2.23
N VAL A 20 -14.73 -17.29 -3.47
CA VAL A 20 -13.43 -16.72 -3.84
C VAL A 20 -13.54 -15.20 -3.94
N LEU A 21 -12.47 -14.50 -3.54
CA LEU A 21 -12.36 -13.06 -3.76
C LEU A 21 -12.09 -12.77 -5.24
N LYS A 22 -12.97 -11.99 -5.87
CA LYS A 22 -12.77 -11.48 -7.23
C LYS A 22 -11.71 -10.38 -7.19
N ARG A 23 -10.57 -10.64 -7.83
CA ARG A 23 -9.42 -9.72 -7.85
C ARG A 23 -9.10 -9.17 -9.25
N ASP A 24 -9.94 -9.49 -10.23
CA ASP A 24 -9.77 -9.02 -11.61
C ASP A 24 -9.94 -7.49 -11.67
N GLY A 25 -8.96 -6.81 -12.25
CA GLY A 25 -8.97 -5.35 -12.38
C GLY A 25 -8.53 -4.58 -11.12
N ALA A 26 -8.16 -5.24 -10.03
CA ALA A 26 -7.63 -4.57 -8.84
C ALA A 26 -6.25 -3.95 -9.15
N GLN A 27 -6.20 -2.61 -9.19
CA GLN A 27 -4.94 -1.89 -9.39
C GLN A 27 -4.02 -2.12 -8.20
N SER A 28 -2.73 -2.26 -8.45
CA SER A 28 -1.74 -2.37 -7.38
C SER A 28 -1.32 -0.99 -6.89
N LYS A 29 -1.25 -0.81 -5.57
CA LYS A 29 -0.82 0.41 -4.91
C LYS A 29 0.22 0.13 -3.84
N LEU A 30 0.88 1.19 -3.35
CA LEU A 30 1.73 1.07 -2.16
C LEU A 30 0.86 0.79 -0.94
N ASN A 31 1.35 -0.09 -0.07
CA ASN A 31 0.76 -0.27 1.24
C ASN A 31 0.74 1.08 1.99
N PRO A 32 -0.40 1.54 2.52
CA PRO A 32 -0.49 2.84 3.20
C PRO A 32 0.52 3.03 4.33
N TYR A 33 0.82 1.96 5.08
CA TYR A 33 1.80 2.01 6.16
C TYR A 33 3.22 2.28 5.65
N ASP A 34 3.55 1.79 4.45
CA ASP A 34 4.86 2.01 3.87
C ASP A 34 4.98 3.47 3.38
N LEU A 35 3.88 4.08 2.92
CA LEU A 35 3.84 5.51 2.60
C LEU A 35 4.11 6.36 3.86
N TYR A 36 3.50 6.05 5.00
CA TYR A 36 3.78 6.77 6.25
C TYR A 36 5.21 6.57 6.74
N ALA A 37 5.75 5.35 6.57
CA ALA A 37 7.14 5.06 6.89
C ALA A 37 8.11 5.80 5.97
N MET A 38 7.79 5.94 4.67
CA MET A 38 8.55 6.77 3.73
C MET A 38 8.55 8.23 4.15
N GLU A 39 7.36 8.80 4.40
CA GLU A 39 7.19 10.21 4.81
C GLU A 39 7.99 10.51 6.08
N SER A 40 7.85 9.65 7.11
CA SER A 40 8.59 9.79 8.36
C SER A 40 10.11 9.70 8.14
N SER A 41 10.55 8.78 7.28
CA SER A 41 11.98 8.61 6.97
C SER A 41 12.53 9.81 6.20
N LEU A 42 11.77 10.38 5.27
CA LEU A 42 12.16 11.58 4.52
C LEU A 42 12.23 12.79 5.45
N GLY A 43 11.22 13.03 6.28
CA GLY A 43 11.26 14.11 7.27
C GLY A 43 12.36 13.92 8.33
N MET A 44 12.77 12.70 8.64
CA MET A 44 13.96 12.44 9.46
C MET A 44 15.25 12.74 8.71
N LYS A 45 15.32 12.43 7.41
CA LYS A 45 16.47 12.75 6.55
C LYS A 45 16.63 14.26 6.44
N GLU A 46 15.58 15.01 6.12
CA GLU A 46 15.62 16.48 6.03
C GLU A 46 16.09 17.13 7.34
N ARG A 47 15.55 16.69 8.48
CA ARG A 47 15.96 17.19 9.80
C ARG A 47 17.41 16.88 10.18
N ARG A 48 17.97 15.77 9.68
CA ARG A 48 19.34 15.32 10.03
C ARG A 48 20.39 15.72 9.00
N MET A 49 19.99 15.88 7.75
CA MET A 49 20.86 16.12 6.59
C MET A 49 20.56 17.49 5.98
N GLY A 50 20.30 18.50 6.81
CA GLY A 50 19.93 19.84 6.36
C GLY A 50 20.95 20.46 5.40
N GLU A 51 20.71 20.25 4.11
CA GLU A 51 20.89 21.18 3.00
C GLU A 51 19.57 21.22 2.21
#